data_AF-A0AAW0A9G6-F1
#
_entry.id   AF-A0AAW0A9G6-F1
#
_cell.length_a   1.000
_cell.length_b   1.000
_cell.length_c   1.000
_cell.angle_alpha   90.00
_cell.angle_beta   90.00
_cell.angle_gamma   90.00
#
_symmetry.space_group_name_H-M   'P 1'
#
loop_
_entity.id
_entity.type
_entity.pdbx_description
1 polymer ?
#
loop_
_entity_poly.entity_id
_entity_poly.type
_entity_poly.pdbx_seq_one_letter_code
_entity_poly.pdbx_strand_id
1 'polypeptide(L)'
;CRVCGKSVKDTDIQTHLGEHIRKSLREVPEDGLKYPVAESYPCGTCGRSMNDGACAIRIKSGKCDSDCPSTYAFQIRAASTFRDTRPCTNVPIPC
;
A
#
# COMPACT_ATOMS: atom_id res chain seq x y z
N CYS A 1 9.81 -0.44 -8.16
CA CYS A 1 9.81 0.27 -6.86
C CYS A 1 10.35 1.68 -7.03
N ARG A 2 9.56 2.70 -6.68
CA ARG A 2 10.03 4.10 -6.76
C ARG A 2 11.15 4.37 -5.75
N VAL A 3 11.02 3.84 -4.54
CA VAL A 3 11.91 4.11 -3.39
C VAL A 3 13.35 3.67 -3.69
N CYS A 4 13.57 2.42 -4.11
CA CYS A 4 14.92 1.89 -4.38
C CYS A 4 15.26 1.77 -5.88
N GLY A 5 14.32 2.08 -6.78
CA GLY A 5 14.52 1.99 -8.23
C GLY A 5 14.56 0.57 -8.82
N LYS A 6 14.42 -0.49 -8.02
CA LYS A 6 14.40 -1.88 -8.51
C LYS A 6 13.12 -2.17 -9.31
N SER A 7 13.24 -2.97 -10.36
CA SER A 7 12.07 -3.52 -11.07
C SER A 7 11.49 -4.65 -10.23
N VAL A 8 10.20 -4.55 -9.89
CA VAL A 8 9.47 -5.51 -9.04
C VAL A 8 8.15 -5.80 -9.72
N LYS A 9 7.70 -7.05 -9.68
CA LYS A 9 6.40 -7.43 -10.24
C LYS A 9 5.27 -6.73 -9.48
N ASP A 10 4.19 -6.40 -10.17
CA ASP A 10 3.04 -5.72 -9.57
C ASP A 10 2.39 -6.54 -8.44
N THR A 11 2.45 -7.87 -8.51
CA THR A 11 1.97 -8.77 -7.45
C THR A 11 2.80 -8.67 -6.16
N ASP A 12 4.07 -8.32 -6.27
CA ASP A 12 5.04 -8.36 -5.18
C ASP A 12 5.38 -6.96 -4.65
N ILE A 13 4.86 -5.91 -5.31
CA ILE A 13 5.21 -4.51 -4.99
C ILE A 13 4.87 -4.16 -3.54
N GLN A 14 3.74 -4.66 -3.02
CA GLN A 14 3.33 -4.39 -1.65
C GLN A 14 4.25 -5.04 -0.63
N THR A 15 4.65 -6.30 -0.87
CA THR A 15 5.60 -7.02 -0.02
C THR A 15 6.94 -6.29 0.00
N HIS A 16 7.46 -5.97 -1.18
CA HIS A 16 8.73 -5.30 -1.33
C HIS A 16 8.74 -3.91 -0.68
N LEU A 17 7.69 -3.12 -0.87
CA LEU A 17 7.59 -1.80 -0.26
C LEU A 17 7.34 -1.87 1.25
N GLY A 18 6.65 -2.91 1.70
CA GLY A 18 6.48 -3.21 3.12
C GLY A 18 7.80 -3.42 3.85
N GLU A 19 8.83 -3.94 3.17
CA GLU A 19 10.19 -4.04 3.74
C GLU A 19 10.80 -2.64 3.96
N HIS A 20 10.71 -1.77 2.95
CA HIS A 20 11.19 -0.38 3.03
C HIS A 20 10.46 0.39 4.15
N ILE A 21 9.14 0.29 4.21
CA ILE A 21 8.32 0.92 5.27
C ILE A 21 8.74 0.40 6.64
N ARG A 22 8.89 -0.92 6.80
CA ARG A 22 9.24 -1.52 8.09
C ARG A 22 10.63 -1.10 8.56
N LYS A 23 11.61 -1.00 7.66
CA LYS A 23 12.96 -0.54 8.00
C LYS A 23 12.97 0.93 8.34
N SER A 24 12.26 1.76 7.57
CA SER A 24 12.08 3.19 7.86
C SER A 24 11.45 3.42 9.24
N LEU A 25 10.37 2.69 9.59
CA LEU A 25 9.73 2.78 10.91
C LEU A 25 10.60 2.29 12.07
N ARG A 26 11.63 1.49 11.79
CA ARG A 26 12.59 1.00 12.79
C ARG A 26 13.90 1.78 12.78
N GLU A 27 13.95 2.88 12.01
CA GLU A 27 15.15 3.70 11.84
C GLU A 27 16.36 2.88 11.37
N VAL A 28 16.10 1.77 10.65
CA VAL A 28 17.14 0.94 10.07
C VAL A 28 17.57 1.59 8.76
N PRO A 29 18.82 2.05 8.64
CA PRO A 29 19.29 2.66 7.42
C PRO A 29 19.28 1.66 6.27
N GLU A 30 18.81 2.11 5.12
CA GLU A 30 18.88 1.38 3.86
C GLU A 30 19.71 2.15 2.85
N ASP A 31 20.76 1.49 2.35
CA ASP A 31 21.57 2.04 1.28
C ASP A 31 20.86 1.94 -0.07
N GLY A 32 21.10 2.93 -0.93
CA GLY A 32 20.63 2.90 -2.32
C GLY A 32 19.16 3.28 -2.51
N LEU A 33 18.53 3.94 -1.53
CA LEU A 33 17.21 4.55 -1.74
C LEU A 33 17.35 5.81 -2.60
N LYS A 34 16.57 5.88 -3.68
CA LYS A 34 16.42 7.07 -4.53
C LYS A 34 15.51 8.12 -3.90
N TYR A 35 14.51 7.66 -3.14
CA TYR A 35 13.57 8.52 -2.43
C TYR A 35 13.31 7.95 -1.04
N PRO A 36 13.10 8.79 -0.02
CA PRO A 36 12.70 8.33 1.30
C PRO A 36 11.27 7.77 1.28
N VAL A 37 10.99 6.86 2.22
CA VAL A 37 9.63 6.45 2.55
C VAL A 37 9.01 7.49 3.47
N ALA A 38 7.73 7.78 3.31
CA ALA A 38 7.03 8.68 4.22
C ALA A 38 6.93 8.11 5.64
N GLU A 39 7.20 8.94 6.63
CA GLU A 39 7.15 8.56 8.04
C GLU A 39 5.71 8.37 8.54
N SER A 40 4.80 9.21 8.05
CA SER A 40 3.38 9.21 8.44
C SER A 40 2.52 8.60 7.34
N TYR A 41 1.75 7.57 7.69
CA TYR A 41 0.80 6.89 6.78
C TYR A 41 1.38 6.57 5.39
N PRO A 42 2.49 5.82 5.31
CA PRO A 42 3.09 5.47 4.02
C PRO A 42 2.17 4.55 3.21
N CYS A 43 1.98 4.89 1.95
CA CYS A 43 1.24 4.06 1.03
C CYS A 43 2.03 2.80 0.67
N GLY A 44 1.38 1.63 0.78
CA GLY A 44 1.97 0.32 0.49
C GLY A 44 2.32 0.03 -0.99
N THR A 45 2.06 0.95 -1.93
CA THR A 45 2.47 0.80 -3.35
C THR A 45 3.46 1.88 -3.81
N CYS A 46 3.29 3.13 -3.38
CA CYS A 46 4.12 4.27 -3.80
C CYS A 46 5.15 4.72 -2.76
N GLY A 47 4.92 4.44 -1.47
CA GLY A 47 5.79 4.83 -0.35
C GLY A 47 5.63 6.28 0.09
N ARG A 48 4.76 7.05 -0.58
CA ARG A 48 4.42 8.43 -0.22
C ARG A 48 3.38 8.49 0.88
N SER A 49 3.34 9.61 1.57
CA SER A 49 2.36 9.93 2.60
C SER A 49 0.96 10.06 2.02
N MET A 50 -0.04 9.58 2.75
CA MET A 50 -1.44 9.93 2.48
C MET A 50 -1.76 11.39 2.80
N ASN A 51 -1.04 12.01 3.76
CA ASN A 51 -1.33 13.37 4.23
C ASN A 51 -0.97 14.45 3.21
N ASP A 52 0.00 14.17 2.33
CA ASP A 52 0.41 15.11 1.27
C ASP A 52 -0.53 15.04 0.05
N GLY A 53 -1.67 14.33 0.16
CA GLY A 53 -2.65 14.14 -0.91
C GLY A 53 -2.19 13.23 -2.05
N ALA A 54 -0.91 12.88 -2.12
CA ALA A 54 -0.32 12.17 -3.25
C ALA A 54 -0.77 10.70 -3.40
N CYS A 55 -1.26 10.08 -2.33
CA CYS A 55 -1.74 8.70 -2.33
C CYS A 55 -3.04 8.57 -1.47
N ALA A 56 -3.88 9.62 -1.44
CA ALA A 56 -5.13 9.65 -0.67
C ALA A 56 -6.10 8.53 -1.09
N ILE A 57 -6.85 8.01 -0.11
CA ILE A 57 -7.85 6.94 -0.29
C ILE A 57 -9.23 7.53 -0.06
N ARG A 58 -10.15 7.31 -1.00
CA ARG A 58 -11.54 7.77 -0.93
C ARG A 58 -12.47 6.57 -1.00
N ILE A 59 -13.32 6.40 0.00
CA ILE A 59 -14.31 5.33 0.04
C ILE A 59 -15.68 5.93 -0.21
N LYS A 60 -16.36 5.53 -1.28
CA LYS A 60 -17.73 5.95 -1.61
C LYS A 60 -18.57 4.75 -2.03
N SER A 61 -19.66 4.50 -1.31
CA SER A 61 -20.65 3.44 -1.63
C SER A 61 -20.02 2.04 -1.82
N GLY A 62 -19.04 1.68 -0.99
CA GLY A 62 -18.35 0.38 -1.04
C GLY A 62 -17.31 0.24 -2.16
N LYS A 63 -17.02 1.33 -2.89
CA LYS A 63 -15.86 1.44 -3.78
C LYS A 63 -14.77 2.24 -3.06
N CYS A 64 -13.54 1.82 -3.26
CA CYS A 64 -12.36 2.52 -2.76
C CYS A 64 -11.54 2.93 -3.98
N ASP A 65 -11.26 4.22 -4.06
CA ASP A 65 -10.42 4.82 -5.08
C ASP A 65 -9.17 5.39 -4.41
N SER A 66 -8.05 5.34 -5.11
CA SER A 66 -6.81 5.96 -4.64
C SER A 66 -6.15 6.77 -5.73
N ASP A 67 -5.67 7.95 -5.36
CA ASP A 67 -4.93 8.86 -6.25
C ASP A 67 -3.49 8.38 -6.50
N CYS A 68 -3.09 7.24 -5.94
CA CYS A 68 -1.76 6.70 -6.14
C CYS A 68 -1.62 6.13 -7.58
N PRO A 69 -0.59 6.58 -8.33
CA PRO A 69 -0.38 6.17 -9.73
C PRO A 69 0.07 4.71 -9.89
N SER A 70 0.35 4.03 -8.77
CA SER A 70 0.75 2.62 -8.74
C SER A 70 -0.32 1.75 -8.06
N THR A 71 -1.57 2.20 -8.05
CA THR A 71 -2.70 1.45 -7.49
C THR A 71 -3.26 0.45 -8.49
N TYR A 72 -3.85 -0.59 -7.95
CA TYR A 72 -4.80 -1.45 -8.65
C TYR A 72 -6.19 -1.24 -8.04
N ALA A 73 -7.23 -1.56 -8.81
CA ALA A 73 -8.61 -1.44 -8.32
C ALA A 73 -8.82 -2.29 -7.07
N PHE A 74 -9.27 -1.66 -5.99
CA PHE A 74 -9.52 -2.35 -4.73
C PHE A 74 -10.67 -3.35 -4.91
N GLN A 75 -10.36 -4.63 -4.68
CA GLN A 75 -11.31 -5.74 -4.81
C GLN A 75 -12.19 -5.90 -3.55
N ILE A 76 -12.72 -4.80 -3.00
CA ILE A 76 -13.42 -4.81 -1.69
C ILE A 76 -14.63 -5.73 -1.70
N ARG A 77 -15.42 -5.74 -2.79
CA ARG A 77 -16.58 -6.65 -2.92
C ARG A 77 -16.16 -8.12 -2.97
N ALA A 78 -15.06 -8.43 -3.64
CA ALA A 78 -14.55 -9.79 -3.67
C ALA A 78 -14.01 -10.19 -2.29
N ALA A 79 -13.33 -9.26 -1.62
CA ALA A 79 -12.83 -9.44 -0.25
C ALA A 79 -13.94 -9.58 0.79
N SER A 80 -15.13 -9.04 0.54
CA SER A 80 -16.31 -9.18 1.42
C SER A 80 -17.08 -10.48 1.24
N THR A 81 -16.69 -11.32 0.28
CA THR A 81 -17.35 -12.61 0.05
C THR A 81 -16.64 -13.69 0.85
N PHE A 82 -17.32 -14.23 1.86
CA PHE A 82 -16.85 -15.41 2.60
C PHE A 82 -16.74 -16.63 1.68
N ARG A 83 -15.70 -17.46 1.89
CA ARG A 83 -15.54 -18.77 1.26
C ARG A 83 -14.99 -19.77 2.29
N ASP A 84 -15.47 -21.00 2.30
CA ASP A 84 -14.97 -22.02 3.24
C ASP A 84 -13.47 -22.29 3.09
N THR A 85 -12.93 -22.17 1.87
CA THR A 85 -11.49 -22.31 1.61
C THR A 85 -10.66 -21.10 2.02
N ARG A 86 -11.31 -19.95 2.28
CA ARG A 86 -10.69 -18.67 2.69
C ARG A 86 -11.63 -17.95 3.67
N PRO A 87 -11.72 -18.42 4.93
CA PRO A 87 -12.73 -17.95 5.87
C PRO A 87 -12.52 -16.50 6.31
N CYS A 88 -11.30 -15.96 6.15
CA CYS A 88 -10.97 -14.59 6.49
C CYS A 88 -11.36 -13.63 5.35
N THR A 89 -12.20 -12.63 5.67
CA THR A 89 -12.51 -11.53 4.76
C THR A 89 -11.60 -10.34 5.08
N ASN A 90 -10.82 -9.86 4.10
CA ASN A 90 -9.94 -8.70 4.26
C ASN A 90 -10.70 -7.38 4.02
N VAL A 91 -11.94 -7.29 4.50
CA VAL A 91 -12.77 -6.08 4.32
C VAL A 91 -12.26 -5.00 5.26
N PRO A 92 -11.97 -3.78 4.77
CA PRO A 92 -11.63 -2.66 5.63
C PRO A 92 -12.79 -2.39 6.61
N ILE A 93 -12.52 -2.43 7.91
CA ILE A 93 -13.47 -2.05 8.95
C ILE A 93 -13.35 -0.53 9.14
N PRO A 94 -14.44 0.24 9.06
CA PRO A 94 -14.40 1.66 9.44
C PRO A 94 -14.05 1.77 10.92
N CYS A 95 -12.99 2.53 11.22
CA CYS A 95 -12.54 2.85 12.59
C CYS A 95 -13.32 4.05 13.13
#